data_AF-A0AAV4B416-F1
#
_entry.id   AF-A0AAV4B416-F1
#
_cell.length_a   1.000
_cell.length_b   1.000
_cell.length_c   1.000
_cell.angle_alpha   90.00
_cell.angle_beta   90.00
_cell.angle_gamma   90.00
#
_symmetry.space_group_name_H-M   'P 1'
#
loop_
_entity.id
_entity.type
_entity.pdbx_description
1 polymer ?
#
loop_
_entity_poly.entity_id
_entity_poly.type
_entity_poly.pdbx_seq_one_letter_code
_entity_poly.pdbx_strand_id
1 'polypeptide(L)'
;MSAHSEFEKDLSNTIYAKTGEHICINLPSENVVEVRAISRKGSMPLGIFWVHVFQHPNNYPVYSYPYKKLYHGKKDYELQLRVDGVNVTINLASGQLFIKGFHVVDWFVQRIPVLLQAYEKPPGQCGPRAIEPLFTSEDIAVLTAEREKRYKQYLEQWPPLSLDSSGKDVMAAGKANLFHEPTNPDSYLDGQDLETFNPNADLLMGEETLEQLTRLECGRSIPGVVLYRLWRSTLSLWFSDSQSKVYLVTPYIDTGRMIDVCELFLKHQLTACLDTLVVPLSNIQGKFAVVRKEAIQRFPVQEQVLLEYKILGKVVFPVVDILNSFLAVVKDGKAHVLHSNAEFSASNFLTTAVTAVSYSHLDEELFLKNYLDPILV
;
A
#
# COMPACT_ATOMS: atom_id res chain seq x y z
N MET A 1 -10.69 -27.04 -5.43
CA MET A 1 -10.04 -27.13 -4.11
C MET A 1 -9.03 -28.27 -4.14
N SER A 2 -7.71 -28.02 -4.20
CA SER A 2 -6.67 -28.91 -3.62
C SER A 2 -5.22 -28.44 -3.85
N ALA A 3 -4.86 -27.78 -4.96
CA ALA A 3 -3.45 -27.49 -5.28
C ALA A 3 -2.78 -26.43 -4.37
N HIS A 4 -3.48 -25.37 -3.98
CA HIS A 4 -2.91 -24.31 -3.14
C HIS A 4 -2.57 -24.78 -1.71
N SER A 5 -3.27 -25.79 -1.19
CA SER A 5 -3.02 -26.28 0.18
C SER A 5 -1.80 -27.21 0.29
N GLU A 6 -1.36 -27.81 -0.83
CA GLU A 6 -0.20 -28.72 -0.83
C GLU A 6 1.10 -27.93 -0.89
N PHE A 7 1.20 -26.94 -1.78
CA PHE A 7 2.37 -26.06 -1.87
C PHE A 7 2.67 -25.35 -0.54
N GLU A 8 1.65 -24.79 0.12
CA GLU A 8 1.81 -24.11 1.40
C GLU A 8 2.30 -25.07 2.50
N LYS A 9 1.76 -26.30 2.54
CA LYS A 9 2.18 -27.34 3.48
C LYS A 9 3.62 -27.76 3.23
N ASP A 10 3.99 -28.02 1.98
CA ASP A 10 5.33 -28.46 1.61
C ASP A 10 6.37 -27.37 1.93
N LEU A 11 6.06 -26.11 1.63
CA LEU A 11 6.90 -24.98 1.97
C LEU A 11 7.06 -24.84 3.49
N SER A 12 5.94 -24.89 4.24
CA SER A 12 5.97 -24.80 5.69
C SER A 12 6.74 -25.97 6.33
N ASN A 13 6.60 -27.18 5.82
CA ASN A 13 7.32 -28.36 6.31
C ASN A 13 8.82 -28.25 6.04
N THR A 14 9.19 -27.82 4.83
CA THR A 14 10.60 -27.62 4.44
C THR A 14 11.27 -26.58 5.33
N ILE A 15 10.61 -25.45 5.55
CA ILE A 15 11.14 -24.39 6.41
C ILE A 15 11.23 -24.87 7.86
N TYR A 16 10.18 -25.50 8.38
CA TYR A 16 10.17 -26.02 9.75
C TYR A 16 11.31 -27.02 9.99
N ALA A 17 11.59 -27.90 9.03
CA ALA A 17 12.70 -28.85 9.13
C ALA A 17 14.09 -28.18 9.19
N LYS A 18 14.24 -26.95 8.65
CA LYS A 18 15.51 -26.22 8.61
C LYS A 18 15.66 -25.20 9.74
N THR A 19 14.56 -24.60 10.18
CA THR A 19 14.58 -23.45 11.11
C THR A 19 13.86 -23.73 12.43
N GLY A 20 13.02 -24.78 12.50
CA GLY A 20 12.11 -25.04 13.63
C GLY A 20 10.88 -24.12 13.67
N GLU A 21 10.67 -23.30 12.65
CA GLU A 21 9.67 -22.24 12.63
C GLU A 21 8.49 -22.58 11.73
N HIS A 22 7.29 -22.30 12.21
CA HIS A 22 6.09 -22.33 11.38
C HIS A 22 5.88 -20.98 10.71
N ILE A 23 5.48 -21.01 9.44
CA ILE A 23 5.27 -19.81 8.62
C ILE A 23 3.81 -19.64 8.21
N CYS A 24 3.47 -18.41 7.86
CA CYS A 24 2.23 -18.04 7.18
C CYS A 24 2.58 -17.31 5.89
N ILE A 25 1.86 -17.64 4.81
CA ILE A 25 1.94 -16.92 3.54
C ILE A 25 0.74 -15.98 3.49
N ASN A 26 0.99 -14.69 3.38
CA ASN A 26 -0.03 -13.69 3.15
C ASN A 26 0.11 -13.13 1.73
N LEU A 27 -1.03 -12.83 1.12
CA LEU A 27 -1.13 -12.13 -0.15
C LEU A 27 -1.78 -10.77 0.11
N PRO A 28 -1.04 -9.79 0.67
CA PRO A 28 -1.62 -8.50 1.03
C PRO A 28 -2.13 -7.72 -0.19
N SER A 29 -1.60 -7.97 -1.38
CA SER A 29 -2.14 -7.48 -2.65
C SER A 29 -1.75 -8.43 -3.80
N GLU A 30 -2.33 -8.23 -4.98
CA GLU A 30 -2.02 -9.01 -6.20
C GLU A 30 -0.54 -8.94 -6.60
N ASN A 31 0.17 -7.90 -6.16
CA ASN A 31 1.57 -7.64 -6.51
C ASN A 31 2.55 -7.92 -5.38
N VAL A 32 2.09 -8.51 -4.27
CA VAL A 32 2.93 -8.77 -3.10
C VAL A 32 2.65 -10.14 -2.50
N VAL A 33 3.72 -10.92 -2.28
CA VAL A 33 3.71 -12.13 -1.46
C VAL A 33 4.55 -11.84 -0.20
N GLU A 34 3.96 -12.09 0.97
CA GLU A 34 4.64 -12.00 2.26
C GLU A 34 4.71 -13.40 2.87
N VAL A 35 5.91 -13.83 3.28
CA VAL A 35 6.12 -15.03 4.10
C VAL A 35 6.70 -14.61 5.44
N ARG A 36 6.03 -14.97 6.53
CA ARG A 36 6.46 -14.60 7.89
C ARG A 36 6.30 -15.73 8.88
N ALA A 37 7.06 -15.70 9.97
CA ALA A 37 6.85 -16.61 11.09
C ALA A 37 5.46 -16.39 11.72
N ILE A 38 4.83 -17.45 12.21
CA ILE A 38 3.58 -17.37 13.00
C ILE A 38 3.86 -16.74 14.38
N SER A 39 5.11 -16.84 14.86
CA SER A 39 5.62 -16.18 16.06
C SER A 39 5.35 -14.67 16.05
N ARG A 40 4.74 -14.14 17.12
CA ARG A 40 4.52 -12.69 17.31
C ARG A 40 5.82 -11.89 17.50
N LYS A 41 6.94 -12.54 17.82
CA LYS A 41 8.23 -11.88 18.10
C LYS A 41 9.14 -11.82 16.87
N GLY A 42 8.68 -12.33 15.71
CA GLY A 42 9.54 -12.57 14.56
C GLY A 42 10.45 -13.79 14.75
N SER A 43 11.29 -14.07 13.75
CA SER A 43 12.25 -15.17 13.77
C SER A 43 13.53 -14.83 13.00
N MET A 44 14.61 -14.55 13.75
CA MET A 44 15.94 -14.36 13.17
C MET A 44 16.47 -15.59 12.40
N PRO A 45 16.29 -16.83 12.90
CA PRO A 45 16.65 -18.04 12.14
C PRO A 45 15.98 -18.09 10.76
N LEU A 46 14.70 -17.70 10.67
CA LEU A 46 13.98 -17.66 9.41
C LEU A 46 14.56 -16.60 8.44
N GLY A 47 14.93 -15.42 8.94
CA GLY A 47 15.58 -14.39 8.12
C GLY A 47 16.93 -14.85 7.58
N ILE A 48 17.76 -15.46 8.43
CA ILE A 48 19.06 -16.02 8.05
C ILE A 48 18.89 -17.13 7.00
N PHE A 49 17.89 -17.99 7.19
CA PHE A 49 17.55 -19.04 6.23
C PHE A 49 17.26 -18.47 4.85
N TRP A 50 16.40 -17.44 4.75
CA TRP A 50 16.11 -16.82 3.46
C TRP A 50 17.35 -16.22 2.80
N VAL A 51 18.20 -15.55 3.56
CA VAL A 51 19.46 -15.01 3.03
C VAL A 51 20.31 -16.13 2.43
N HIS A 52 20.45 -17.27 3.12
CA HIS A 52 21.20 -18.41 2.62
C HIS A 52 20.57 -19.06 1.39
N VAL A 53 19.24 -19.15 1.32
CA VAL A 53 18.55 -19.66 0.13
C VAL A 53 18.84 -18.75 -1.07
N PHE A 54 18.61 -17.45 -0.95
CA PHE A 54 18.79 -16.52 -2.08
C PHE A 54 20.26 -16.37 -2.48
N GLN A 55 21.19 -16.34 -1.53
CA GLN A 55 22.63 -16.25 -1.80
C GLN A 55 23.29 -17.60 -2.12
N HIS A 56 22.51 -18.68 -2.21
CA HIS A 56 23.08 -20.01 -2.47
C HIS A 56 23.74 -20.05 -3.86
N PRO A 57 24.98 -20.59 -4.00
CA PRO A 57 25.68 -20.64 -5.29
C PRO A 57 24.95 -21.38 -6.41
N ASN A 58 24.05 -22.31 -6.07
CA ASN A 58 23.23 -23.04 -7.04
C ASN A 58 21.97 -22.29 -7.49
N ASN A 59 21.64 -21.18 -6.82
CA ASN A 59 20.44 -20.38 -7.09
C ASN A 59 20.78 -19.19 -7.97
N TYR A 60 21.36 -18.15 -7.36
CA TYR A 60 21.71 -16.92 -8.04
C TYR A 60 23.22 -16.65 -7.91
N PRO A 61 23.92 -16.32 -9.01
CA PRO A 61 25.31 -15.88 -8.90
C PRO A 61 25.36 -14.58 -8.09
N VAL A 62 25.98 -14.63 -6.91
CA VAL A 62 26.05 -13.51 -5.96
C VAL A 62 26.68 -12.25 -6.59
N TYR A 63 27.54 -12.43 -7.58
CA TYR A 63 28.20 -11.33 -8.31
C TYR A 63 27.36 -10.75 -9.45
N SER A 64 26.36 -11.47 -9.95
CA SER A 64 25.48 -11.01 -11.04
C SER A 64 24.26 -10.24 -10.54
N TYR A 65 23.97 -10.32 -9.24
CA TYR A 65 22.82 -9.71 -8.62
C TYR A 65 23.25 -8.84 -7.43
N PRO A 66 23.10 -7.50 -7.51
CA PRO A 66 23.55 -6.62 -6.46
C PRO A 66 22.64 -6.75 -5.23
N TYR A 67 23.11 -7.48 -4.23
CA TYR A 67 22.49 -7.53 -2.91
C TYR A 67 22.71 -6.20 -2.19
N LYS A 68 21.64 -5.48 -1.88
CA LYS A 68 21.71 -4.27 -1.06
C LYS A 68 21.47 -4.62 0.39
N LYS A 69 22.43 -4.25 1.25
CA LYS A 69 22.32 -4.35 2.70
C LYS A 69 21.81 -3.02 3.22
N LEU A 70 20.63 -3.01 3.83
CA LEU A 70 20.05 -1.80 4.41
C LEU A 70 20.04 -1.94 5.93
N TYR A 71 20.56 -0.92 6.62
CA TYR A 71 20.51 -0.82 8.08
C TYR A 71 19.42 0.16 8.46
N HIS A 72 18.38 -0.32 9.15
CA HIS A 72 17.38 0.52 9.79
C HIS A 72 17.72 0.62 11.28
N GLY A 73 17.55 1.82 11.85
CA GLY A 73 18.06 2.18 13.17
C GLY A 73 17.84 1.12 14.26
N LYS A 74 18.86 0.93 15.11
CA LYS A 74 18.86 0.15 16.37
C LYS A 74 18.48 -1.34 16.34
N LYS A 75 18.45 -2.04 15.18
CA LYS A 75 18.78 -3.49 15.00
C LYS A 75 18.16 -4.18 13.76
N ASP A 76 17.37 -3.47 12.96
CA ASP A 76 16.68 -4.10 11.82
C ASP A 76 17.56 -4.07 10.57
N TYR A 77 18.10 -5.23 10.23
CA TYR A 77 18.90 -5.42 9.02
C TYR A 77 18.00 -6.00 7.92
N GLU A 78 18.05 -5.40 6.74
CA GLU A 78 17.34 -5.88 5.56
C GLU A 78 18.29 -6.22 4.42
N LEU A 79 17.96 -7.28 3.69
CA LEU A 79 18.62 -7.66 2.46
C LEU A 79 17.63 -7.52 1.29
N GLN A 80 18.00 -6.74 0.29
CA GLN A 80 17.21 -6.59 -0.94
C GLN A 80 17.93 -7.21 -2.14
N LEU A 81 17.16 -7.89 -2.97
CA LEU A 81 17.57 -8.55 -4.21
C LEU A 81 16.54 -8.24 -5.29
N ARG A 82 17.01 -7.88 -6.49
CA ARG A 82 16.14 -7.74 -7.68
C ARG A 82 16.49 -8.83 -8.68
N VAL A 83 15.50 -9.63 -9.06
CA VAL A 83 15.69 -10.78 -9.95
C VAL A 83 14.41 -11.08 -10.71
N ASP A 84 14.49 -11.51 -11.97
CA ASP A 84 13.33 -11.93 -12.77
C ASP A 84 12.16 -10.91 -12.79
N GLY A 85 12.46 -9.61 -12.70
CA GLY A 85 11.42 -8.57 -12.65
C GLY A 85 10.66 -8.45 -11.33
N VAL A 86 11.07 -9.17 -10.28
CA VAL A 86 10.57 -9.04 -8.91
C VAL A 86 11.63 -8.46 -7.97
N ASN A 87 11.18 -7.80 -6.92
CA ASN A 87 11.98 -7.31 -5.81
C ASN A 87 11.75 -8.19 -4.58
N VAL A 88 12.80 -8.86 -4.14
CA VAL A 88 12.84 -9.67 -2.93
C VAL A 88 13.45 -8.85 -1.80
N THR A 89 12.79 -8.78 -0.65
CA THR A 89 13.26 -8.12 0.57
C THR A 89 13.19 -9.09 1.74
N ILE A 90 14.26 -9.21 2.50
CA ILE A 90 14.37 -10.11 3.65
C ILE A 90 14.71 -9.26 4.87
N ASN A 91 13.82 -9.24 5.87
CA ASN A 91 14.08 -8.61 7.15
C ASN A 91 14.68 -9.65 8.11
N LEU A 92 15.95 -9.47 8.51
CA LEU A 92 16.66 -10.44 9.34
C LEU A 92 16.13 -10.53 10.77
N ALA A 93 15.63 -9.44 11.34
CA ALA A 93 15.17 -9.43 12.73
C ALA A 93 13.83 -10.15 12.87
N SER A 94 12.90 -9.88 11.96
CA SER A 94 11.55 -10.46 11.97
C SER A 94 11.45 -11.79 11.23
N GLY A 95 12.39 -12.10 10.34
CA GLY A 95 12.33 -13.28 9.47
C GLY A 95 11.37 -13.15 8.30
N GLN A 96 10.85 -11.94 8.05
CA GLN A 96 9.89 -11.69 6.99
C GLN A 96 10.58 -11.67 5.62
N LEU A 97 9.99 -12.41 4.67
CA LEU A 97 10.31 -12.38 3.26
C LEU A 97 9.18 -11.67 2.52
N PHE A 98 9.49 -10.55 1.89
CA PHE A 98 8.59 -9.85 0.97
C PHE A 98 9.07 -10.05 -0.44
N ILE A 99 8.16 -10.42 -1.32
CA ILE A 99 8.41 -10.45 -2.75
C ILE A 99 7.38 -9.53 -3.38
N LYS A 100 7.85 -8.57 -4.17
CA LYS A 100 7.01 -7.57 -4.83
C LYS A 100 7.26 -7.62 -6.32
N GLY A 101 6.21 -7.65 -7.12
CA GLY A 101 6.32 -7.64 -8.57
C GLY A 101 5.01 -8.02 -9.26
N PHE A 102 4.92 -7.73 -10.55
CA PHE A 102 3.67 -7.81 -11.30
C PHE A 102 3.12 -9.23 -11.49
N HIS A 103 4.00 -10.21 -11.50
CA HIS A 103 3.66 -11.63 -11.65
C HIS A 103 4.11 -12.40 -10.41
N VAL A 104 4.10 -11.75 -9.24
CA VAL A 104 4.79 -12.27 -8.05
C VAL A 104 4.18 -13.57 -7.54
N VAL A 105 2.86 -13.77 -7.67
CA VAL A 105 2.22 -15.01 -7.23
C VAL A 105 2.69 -16.18 -8.08
N ASP A 106 2.66 -16.03 -9.41
CA ASP A 106 3.15 -17.04 -10.34
C ASP A 106 4.66 -17.28 -10.18
N TRP A 107 5.42 -16.20 -10.05
CA TRP A 107 6.85 -16.25 -9.76
C TRP A 107 7.11 -17.05 -8.49
N PHE A 108 6.38 -16.74 -7.41
CA PHE A 108 6.57 -17.34 -6.10
C PHE A 108 6.28 -18.85 -6.13
N VAL A 109 5.14 -19.24 -6.70
CA VAL A 109 4.73 -20.65 -6.80
C VAL A 109 5.70 -21.44 -7.69
N GLN A 110 6.21 -20.86 -8.77
CA GLN A 110 7.09 -21.55 -9.71
C GLN A 110 8.57 -21.55 -9.29
N ARG A 111 9.06 -20.47 -8.66
CA ARG A 111 10.50 -20.31 -8.33
C ARG A 111 10.86 -20.78 -6.93
N ILE A 112 10.04 -20.53 -5.90
CA ILE A 112 10.45 -20.87 -4.53
C ILE A 112 10.74 -22.38 -4.36
N PRO A 113 9.92 -23.32 -4.87
CA PRO A 113 10.23 -24.74 -4.77
C PRO A 113 11.58 -25.08 -5.41
N VAL A 114 11.84 -24.47 -6.56
CA VAL A 114 13.08 -24.66 -7.32
C VAL A 114 14.30 -24.15 -6.55
N LEU A 115 14.19 -22.98 -5.93
CA LEU A 115 15.25 -22.37 -5.13
C LEU A 115 15.56 -23.21 -3.89
N LEU A 116 14.52 -23.76 -3.25
CA LEU A 116 14.68 -24.64 -2.09
C LEU A 116 15.33 -25.96 -2.46
N GLN A 117 14.89 -26.60 -3.56
CA GLN A 117 15.51 -27.83 -4.06
C GLN A 117 16.99 -27.64 -4.42
N ALA A 118 17.37 -26.48 -4.97
CA ALA A 118 18.75 -26.18 -5.31
C ALA A 118 19.60 -25.78 -4.09
N TYR A 119 18.98 -25.22 -3.05
CA TYR A 119 19.58 -24.98 -1.74
C TYR A 119 19.91 -26.28 -0.98
N GLU A 120 19.12 -27.33 -1.16
CA GLU A 120 19.39 -28.64 -0.54
C GLU A 120 20.59 -29.39 -1.14
N LYS A 121 21.03 -29.00 -2.33
CA LYS A 121 22.17 -29.62 -3.00
C LYS A 121 23.50 -28.99 -2.57
N PRO A 122 24.60 -29.75 -2.48
CA PRO A 122 25.93 -29.22 -2.23
C PRO A 122 26.28 -28.03 -3.15
N PRO A 123 27.02 -27.01 -2.64
CA PRO A 123 27.45 -25.87 -3.45
C PRO A 123 28.25 -26.32 -4.68
N GLY A 124 27.87 -25.85 -5.87
CA GLY A 124 28.59 -26.11 -7.12
C GLY A 124 28.19 -27.38 -7.87
N GLN A 125 27.30 -28.22 -7.34
CA GLN A 125 26.86 -29.46 -8.01
C GLN A 125 25.86 -29.27 -9.16
N CYS A 126 25.16 -28.13 -9.22
CA CYS A 126 24.15 -27.89 -10.27
C CYS A 126 24.51 -26.75 -11.24
N GLY A 127 25.66 -26.09 -11.07
CA GLY A 127 25.96 -24.83 -11.74
C GLY A 127 24.95 -23.72 -11.37
N PRO A 128 25.29 -22.43 -11.57
CA PRO A 128 24.26 -21.39 -11.53
C PRO A 128 23.25 -21.69 -12.64
N ARG A 129 21.96 -21.80 -12.31
CA ARG A 129 20.93 -22.04 -13.34
C ARG A 129 20.97 -20.89 -14.35
N ALA A 130 21.10 -21.24 -15.64
CA ALA A 130 20.81 -20.31 -16.71
C ALA A 130 19.35 -19.85 -16.54
N ILE A 131 19.14 -18.54 -16.54
CA ILE A 131 17.83 -17.95 -16.30
C ILE A 131 17.04 -18.13 -17.58
N GLU A 132 16.31 -19.24 -17.65
CA GLU A 132 15.19 -19.31 -18.58
C GLU A 132 14.10 -18.37 -18.03
N PRO A 133 13.71 -17.34 -18.80
CA PRO A 133 12.65 -16.44 -18.39
C PRO A 133 11.36 -17.25 -18.24
N LEU A 134 10.67 -17.09 -17.10
CA LEU A 134 9.41 -17.79 -16.82
C LEU A 134 8.30 -17.42 -17.81
N PHE A 135 8.41 -16.22 -18.38
CA PHE A 135 7.48 -15.65 -19.33
C PHE A 135 8.22 -15.37 -20.63
N THR A 136 7.59 -15.69 -21.74
CA THR A 136 8.10 -15.29 -23.04
C THR A 136 7.95 -13.78 -23.21
N SER A 137 8.69 -13.18 -24.16
CA SER A 137 8.51 -11.77 -24.51
C SER A 137 7.07 -11.45 -24.96
N GLU A 138 6.37 -12.43 -25.52
CA GLU A 138 4.96 -12.32 -25.94
C GLU A 138 4.02 -12.28 -24.73
N ASP A 139 4.25 -13.14 -23.72
CA ASP A 139 3.47 -13.12 -22.47
C ASP A 139 3.62 -11.78 -21.74
N ILE A 140 4.85 -11.27 -21.68
CA ILE A 140 5.14 -9.95 -21.09
C ILE A 140 4.41 -8.85 -21.86
N ALA A 141 4.37 -8.91 -23.19
CA ALA A 141 3.67 -7.93 -24.03
C ALA A 141 2.15 -7.94 -23.81
N VAL A 142 1.53 -9.13 -23.70
CA VAL A 142 0.09 -9.29 -23.42
C VAL A 142 -0.26 -8.69 -22.05
N LEU A 143 0.51 -9.04 -21.01
CA LEU A 143 0.33 -8.49 -19.67
C LEU A 143 0.49 -6.97 -19.64
N THR A 144 1.40 -6.43 -20.45
CA THR A 144 1.65 -4.99 -20.56
C THR A 144 0.48 -4.27 -21.24
N ALA A 145 -0.07 -4.84 -22.33
CA ALA A 145 -1.19 -4.28 -23.06
C ALA A 145 -2.50 -4.26 -22.23
N GLU A 146 -2.75 -5.32 -21.47
CA GLU A 146 -3.93 -5.39 -20.59
C GLU A 146 -3.85 -4.38 -19.45
N ARG A 147 -2.64 -4.09 -18.97
CA ARG A 147 -2.38 -3.04 -17.98
C ARG A 147 -2.53 -1.64 -18.53
N GLU A 148 -2.04 -1.35 -19.74
CA GLU A 148 -2.29 -0.08 -20.41
C GLU A 148 -3.79 0.18 -20.60
N LYS A 149 -4.56 -0.88 -20.90
CA LYS A 149 -6.01 -0.79 -21.01
C LYS A 149 -6.66 -0.42 -19.68
N ARG A 150 -6.31 -1.09 -18.57
CA ARG A 150 -6.80 -0.73 -17.22
C ARG A 150 -6.41 0.68 -16.81
N TYR A 151 -5.18 1.09 -17.13
CA TYR A 151 -4.72 2.45 -16.85
C TYR A 151 -5.49 3.49 -17.67
N LYS A 152 -5.74 3.25 -18.97
CA LYS A 152 -6.58 4.15 -19.79
C LYS A 152 -7.99 4.30 -19.22
N GLN A 153 -8.61 3.21 -18.78
CA GLN A 153 -9.92 3.25 -18.10
C GLN A 153 -9.88 4.06 -16.80
N TYR A 154 -8.78 3.97 -16.06
CA TYR A 154 -8.53 4.79 -14.87
C TYR A 154 -8.40 6.29 -15.20
N LEU A 155 -7.78 6.64 -16.34
CA LEU A 155 -7.60 8.03 -16.77
C LEU A 155 -8.90 8.69 -17.21
N GLU A 156 -9.83 7.94 -17.78
CA GLU A 156 -11.14 8.44 -18.22
C GLU A 156 -12.03 8.88 -17.04
N GLN A 157 -11.72 8.46 -15.82
CA GLN A 157 -12.47 8.78 -14.60
C GLN A 157 -11.86 9.92 -13.78
N TRP A 158 -10.74 10.51 -14.22
CA TRP A 158 -10.09 11.61 -13.51
C TRP A 158 -10.77 12.96 -13.78
N PRO A 159 -10.96 13.83 -12.76
CA PRO A 159 -11.53 15.15 -12.97
C PRO A 159 -10.69 16.00 -13.94
N PRO A 160 -11.28 16.74 -14.89
CA PRO A 160 -10.56 17.52 -15.89
C PRO A 160 -9.56 18.54 -15.30
N LEU A 161 -9.88 19.12 -14.15
CA LEU A 161 -9.02 20.08 -13.42
C LEU A 161 -7.71 19.44 -12.91
N SER A 162 -7.70 18.12 -12.66
CA SER A 162 -6.52 17.36 -12.27
C SER A 162 -5.63 16.98 -13.46
N LEU A 163 -6.10 17.23 -14.69
CA LEU A 163 -5.46 16.85 -15.96
C LEU A 163 -4.87 18.06 -16.72
N ASP A 164 -5.07 19.28 -16.23
CA ASP A 164 -4.49 20.49 -16.83
C ASP A 164 -2.95 20.53 -16.68
N SER A 165 -2.26 21.51 -17.27
CA SER A 165 -0.82 21.48 -17.62
C SER A 165 0.19 20.93 -16.58
N SER A 166 -0.09 20.93 -15.27
CA SER A 166 0.69 20.27 -14.21
C SER A 166 0.39 18.77 -14.02
N GLY A 167 -0.82 18.31 -14.37
CA GLY A 167 -1.24 16.92 -14.40
C GLY A 167 -0.49 16.09 -15.44
N LYS A 168 0.02 16.69 -16.52
CA LYS A 168 0.85 15.98 -17.52
C LYS A 168 2.13 15.39 -16.91
N ASP A 169 2.70 16.02 -15.89
CA ASP A 169 3.91 15.53 -15.20
C ASP A 169 3.57 14.40 -14.23
N VAL A 170 2.43 14.49 -13.52
CA VAL A 170 1.87 13.38 -12.72
C VAL A 170 1.54 12.17 -13.60
N MET A 171 1.05 12.41 -14.80
CA MET A 171 0.70 11.41 -15.80
C MET A 171 1.94 10.79 -16.44
N ALA A 172 2.97 11.58 -16.73
CA ALA A 172 4.26 11.11 -17.23
C ALA A 172 5.01 10.32 -16.15
N ALA A 173 4.93 10.72 -14.88
CA ALA A 173 5.51 10.00 -13.74
C ALA A 173 4.73 8.73 -13.38
N GLY A 174 3.40 8.75 -13.43
CA GLY A 174 2.55 7.56 -13.31
C GLY A 174 2.82 6.57 -14.43
N LYS A 175 2.97 7.05 -15.67
CA LYS A 175 3.42 6.26 -16.82
C LYS A 175 4.86 5.76 -16.66
N ALA A 176 5.79 6.57 -16.16
CA ALA A 176 7.15 6.12 -15.86
C ALA A 176 7.11 5.00 -14.80
N ASN A 177 6.38 5.15 -13.69
CA ASN A 177 6.18 4.11 -12.68
C ASN A 177 5.40 2.87 -13.19
N LEU A 178 4.65 2.99 -14.29
CA LEU A 178 4.04 1.86 -14.99
C LEU A 178 5.05 1.03 -15.79
N PHE A 179 6.13 1.65 -16.31
CA PHE A 179 7.10 1.01 -17.21
C PHE A 179 8.49 0.78 -16.60
N HIS A 180 8.97 1.63 -15.68
CA HIS A 180 10.25 1.54 -14.96
C HIS A 180 10.27 2.52 -13.77
N GLU A 181 10.60 2.09 -12.55
CA GLU A 181 11.19 3.04 -11.58
C GLU A 181 12.45 3.64 -12.23
N PRO A 182 12.56 4.97 -12.42
CA PRO A 182 13.82 5.55 -12.84
C PRO A 182 14.80 5.42 -11.68
N THR A 183 15.79 4.54 -11.81
CA THR A 183 17.11 4.77 -11.22
C THR A 183 17.76 5.91 -11.99
N ASN A 184 17.29 7.14 -11.77
CA ASN A 184 18.12 8.30 -11.99
C ASN A 184 18.42 8.92 -10.61
N PRO A 185 19.60 8.62 -10.02
CA PRO A 185 20.00 9.14 -8.71
C PRO A 185 20.03 10.68 -8.66
N ASP A 186 20.06 11.34 -9.82
CA ASP A 186 20.13 12.80 -9.92
C ASP A 186 18.75 13.48 -10.11
N SER A 187 17.65 12.72 -10.20
CA SER A 187 16.29 13.29 -10.37
C SER A 187 15.52 13.52 -9.06
N TYR A 188 16.13 13.20 -7.92
CA TYR A 188 15.54 13.41 -6.59
C TYR A 188 15.68 14.86 -6.07
N LEU A 189 16.34 15.75 -6.81
CA LEU A 189 16.77 17.04 -6.29
C LEU A 189 16.28 18.18 -7.18
N ASP A 190 15.04 18.63 -6.94
CA ASP A 190 14.79 20.07 -6.86
C ASP A 190 13.55 20.34 -5.99
N GLY A 191 13.83 20.72 -4.74
CA GLY A 191 12.85 21.00 -3.69
C GLY A 191 13.10 20.13 -2.47
N GLN A 192 13.65 20.73 -1.40
CA GLN A 192 13.98 20.11 -0.10
C GLN A 192 13.00 18.99 0.28
N ASP A 193 13.49 17.79 0.61
CA ASP A 193 12.73 16.54 0.76
C ASP A 193 11.44 16.62 1.60
N LEU A 194 10.40 15.86 1.24
CA LEU A 194 9.32 15.51 2.18
C LEU A 194 9.93 14.50 3.17
N GLU A 195 9.60 14.57 4.46
CA GLU A 195 10.29 13.76 5.49
C GLU A 195 10.42 12.28 5.11
N THR A 196 11.63 11.75 5.26
CA THR A 196 11.97 10.35 5.02
C THR A 196 11.69 9.53 6.29
N PHE A 197 10.60 8.76 6.27
CA PHE A 197 10.32 7.59 7.12
C PHE A 197 10.29 7.77 8.67
N ASN A 198 9.12 7.57 9.28
CA ASN A 198 9.00 7.20 10.70
C ASN A 198 7.95 6.07 10.87
N PRO A 199 8.34 4.87 11.35
CA PRO A 199 7.44 3.73 11.52
C PRO A 199 6.58 3.79 12.80
N ASN A 200 6.75 4.82 13.65
CA ASN A 200 5.92 5.05 14.85
C ASN A 200 5.27 6.45 14.85
N ALA A 201 3.99 6.45 14.42
CA ALA A 201 2.80 6.96 15.11
C ALA A 201 2.69 8.38 15.69
N ASP A 202 3.62 9.32 15.48
CA ASP A 202 3.31 10.73 15.80
C ASP A 202 2.64 11.42 14.62
N LEU A 203 1.40 11.88 14.85
CA LEU A 203 0.71 12.79 13.95
C LEU A 203 1.58 14.03 13.76
N LEU A 204 1.66 14.51 12.53
CA LEU A 204 2.27 15.80 12.26
C LEU A 204 1.50 16.88 13.03
N MET A 205 2.22 17.90 13.50
CA MET A 205 1.59 19.07 14.11
C MET A 205 0.79 19.84 13.04
N GLY A 206 -0.11 20.73 13.45
CA GLY A 206 -1.01 21.42 12.51
C GLY A 206 -0.27 22.20 11.43
N GLU A 207 0.78 22.96 11.80
CA GLU A 207 1.59 23.73 10.85
C GLU A 207 2.39 22.82 9.91
N GLU A 208 3.02 21.76 10.45
CA GLU A 208 3.75 20.77 9.65
C GLU A 208 2.83 20.06 8.65
N THR A 209 1.61 19.71 9.08
CA THR A 209 0.60 19.07 8.22
C THR A 209 0.24 20.00 7.06
N LEU A 210 -0.01 21.28 7.33
CA LEU A 210 -0.33 22.27 6.30
C LEU A 210 0.83 22.46 5.33
N GLU A 211 2.06 22.55 5.83
CA GLU A 211 3.25 22.66 4.98
C GLU A 211 3.38 21.46 4.04
N GLN A 212 3.20 20.24 4.55
CA GLN A 212 3.23 19.03 3.73
C GLN A 212 2.10 19.02 2.69
N LEU A 213 0.90 19.51 3.02
CA LEU A 213 -0.22 19.62 2.09
C LEU A 213 0.06 20.64 0.98
N THR A 214 0.55 21.84 1.29
CA THR A 214 0.90 22.86 0.29
C THR A 214 1.92 22.33 -0.72
N ARG A 215 2.86 21.50 -0.27
CA ARG A 215 3.86 20.90 -1.15
C ARG A 215 3.27 19.91 -2.17
N LEU A 216 2.04 19.44 -1.95
CA LEU A 216 1.31 18.53 -2.84
C LEU A 216 0.40 19.23 -3.86
N GLU A 217 0.36 20.57 -3.88
CA GLU A 217 -0.46 21.34 -4.83
C GLU A 217 -0.16 21.02 -6.29
N CYS A 218 1.10 20.73 -6.61
CA CYS A 218 1.53 20.33 -7.96
C CYS A 218 1.39 18.82 -8.23
N GLY A 219 0.85 18.05 -7.28
CA GLY A 219 0.87 16.59 -7.32
C GLY A 219 2.27 16.01 -7.08
N ARG A 220 2.38 14.97 -6.27
CA ARG A 220 3.63 14.25 -6.02
C ARG A 220 3.41 12.76 -5.89
N SER A 221 4.48 12.01 -6.09
CA SER A 221 4.52 10.59 -5.82
C SER A 221 5.20 10.39 -4.46
N ILE A 222 4.49 9.86 -3.47
CA ILE A 222 5.02 9.66 -2.11
C ILE A 222 4.83 8.20 -1.64
N PRO A 223 5.72 7.67 -0.78
CA PRO A 223 5.57 6.32 -0.25
C PRO A 223 4.25 6.14 0.53
N GLY A 224 3.63 4.97 0.44
CA GLY A 224 2.38 4.64 1.15
C GLY A 224 2.43 4.93 2.65
N VAL A 225 3.56 4.64 3.30
CA VAL A 225 3.78 4.96 4.73
C VAL A 225 3.77 6.46 5.03
N VAL A 226 4.27 7.30 4.11
CA VAL A 226 4.25 8.77 4.24
C VAL A 226 2.83 9.28 4.01
N LEU A 227 2.16 8.77 2.98
CA LEU A 227 0.75 9.07 2.71
C LEU A 227 -0.12 8.74 3.92
N TYR A 228 0.11 7.59 4.55
CA TYR A 228 -0.68 7.17 5.71
C TYR A 228 -0.55 8.13 6.90
N ARG A 229 0.68 8.55 7.22
CA ARG A 229 0.92 9.55 8.26
C ARG A 229 0.26 10.88 7.90
N LEU A 230 0.40 11.31 6.65
CA LEU A 230 -0.22 12.56 6.18
C LEU A 230 -1.74 12.50 6.28
N TRP A 231 -2.37 11.39 5.88
CA TRP A 231 -3.81 11.19 5.98
C TRP A 231 -4.32 11.25 7.41
N ARG A 232 -3.68 10.52 8.33
CA ARG A 232 -4.06 10.59 9.75
C ARG A 232 -3.90 11.99 10.32
N SER A 233 -2.81 12.68 9.98
CA SER A 233 -2.52 14.04 10.45
C SER A 233 -3.53 15.04 9.89
N THR A 234 -3.87 14.92 8.61
CA THR A 234 -4.87 15.73 7.91
C THR A 234 -6.26 15.53 8.51
N LEU A 235 -6.69 14.28 8.71
CA LEU A 235 -7.96 13.97 9.38
C LEU A 235 -8.00 14.51 10.80
N SER A 236 -6.92 14.33 11.57
CA SER A 236 -6.83 14.89 12.92
C SER A 236 -6.94 16.42 12.92
N LEU A 237 -6.25 17.09 11.99
CA LEU A 237 -6.30 18.54 11.86
C LEU A 237 -7.71 19.02 11.51
N TRP A 238 -8.37 18.40 10.53
CA TRP A 238 -9.70 18.81 10.11
C TRP A 238 -10.78 18.49 11.15
N PHE A 239 -10.66 17.37 11.87
CA PHE A 239 -11.56 17.07 12.99
C PHE A 239 -11.38 17.99 14.20
N SER A 240 -10.22 18.63 14.35
CA SER A 240 -10.00 19.60 15.44
C SER A 240 -10.79 20.91 15.28
N ASP A 241 -11.37 21.16 14.09
CA ASP A 241 -12.11 22.38 13.78
C ASP A 241 -13.63 22.14 13.67
N SER A 242 -14.40 22.75 14.59
CA SER A 242 -15.86 22.63 14.63
C SER A 242 -16.62 23.16 13.40
N GLN A 243 -16.00 24.02 12.59
CA GLN A 243 -16.62 24.58 11.38
C GLN A 243 -16.32 23.74 10.14
N SER A 244 -15.46 22.74 10.26
CA SER A 244 -15.01 21.89 9.15
C SER A 244 -15.96 20.71 8.94
N LYS A 245 -16.46 20.55 7.72
CA LYS A 245 -17.17 19.34 7.29
C LYS A 245 -16.20 18.42 6.56
N VAL A 246 -15.96 17.23 7.09
CA VAL A 246 -15.00 16.28 6.52
C VAL A 246 -15.71 15.23 5.68
N TYR A 247 -15.14 14.94 4.51
CA TYR A 247 -15.61 13.92 3.58
C TYR A 247 -14.48 12.91 3.37
N LEU A 248 -14.81 11.62 3.44
CA LEU A 248 -13.88 10.53 3.16
C LEU A 248 -14.49 9.66 2.08
N VAL A 249 -13.81 9.54 0.95
CA VAL A 249 -14.23 8.71 -0.17
C VAL A 249 -13.12 7.73 -0.49
N THR A 250 -13.46 6.44 -0.55
CA THR A 250 -12.48 5.41 -0.87
C THR A 250 -13.12 4.16 -1.46
N PRO A 251 -12.50 3.51 -2.46
CA PRO A 251 -12.97 2.22 -2.99
C PRO A 251 -12.96 1.11 -1.94
N TYR A 252 -12.00 1.16 -1.02
CA TYR A 252 -11.79 0.12 -0.04
C TYR A 252 -11.31 0.69 1.30
N ILE A 253 -11.87 0.19 2.40
CA ILE A 253 -11.38 0.43 3.75
C ILE A 253 -11.34 -0.89 4.55
N ASP A 254 -10.20 -1.18 5.19
CA ASP A 254 -10.10 -2.33 6.11
C ASP A 254 -10.49 -1.98 7.57
N THR A 255 -10.62 -3.02 8.39
CA THR A 255 -10.94 -2.90 9.81
C THR A 255 -9.96 -2.01 10.57
N GLY A 256 -8.65 -2.10 10.28
CA GLY A 256 -7.63 -1.30 10.96
C GLY A 256 -7.81 0.19 10.67
N ARG A 257 -7.98 0.54 9.40
CA ARG A 257 -8.17 1.91 8.95
C ARG A 257 -9.51 2.50 9.40
N MET A 258 -10.56 1.70 9.47
CA MET A 258 -11.83 2.12 10.08
C MET A 258 -11.65 2.43 11.58
N ILE A 259 -10.90 1.61 12.32
CA ILE A 259 -10.57 1.87 13.72
C ILE A 259 -9.80 3.18 13.85
N ASP A 260 -8.79 3.41 13.01
CA ASP A 260 -8.00 4.65 13.01
C ASP A 260 -8.89 5.90 12.79
N VAL A 261 -9.87 5.84 11.88
CA VAL A 261 -10.84 6.93 11.67
C VAL A 261 -11.68 7.17 12.93
N CYS A 262 -12.17 6.11 13.58
CA CYS A 262 -12.95 6.19 14.80
C CYS A 262 -12.14 6.78 15.97
N GLU A 263 -10.88 6.36 16.14
CA GLU A 263 -9.98 6.89 17.17
C GLU A 263 -9.72 8.39 16.97
N LEU A 264 -9.45 8.82 15.72
CA LEU A 264 -9.24 10.22 15.39
C LEU A 264 -10.50 11.07 15.62
N PHE A 265 -11.68 10.54 15.31
CA PHE A 265 -12.94 11.20 15.59
C PHE A 265 -13.16 11.38 17.10
N LEU A 266 -12.96 10.31 17.90
CA LEU A 266 -13.15 10.36 19.35
C LEU A 266 -12.17 11.31 20.04
N LYS A 267 -10.91 11.37 19.56
CA LYS A 267 -9.91 12.34 20.03
C LYS A 267 -10.43 13.78 19.96
N HIS A 268 -11.27 14.08 18.97
CA HIS A 268 -11.84 15.40 18.71
C HIS A 268 -13.37 15.40 18.82
N GLN A 269 -13.96 14.55 19.67
CA GLN A 269 -15.41 14.29 19.70
C GLN A 269 -16.32 15.53 19.83
N LEU A 270 -15.81 16.63 20.37
CA LEU A 270 -16.57 17.88 20.55
C LEU A 270 -16.59 18.76 19.30
N THR A 271 -15.62 18.60 18.40
CA THR A 271 -15.42 19.43 17.21
C THR A 271 -15.56 18.63 15.92
N ALA A 272 -15.27 17.33 15.94
CA ALA A 272 -15.22 16.48 14.76
C ALA A 272 -16.59 16.40 14.06
N CYS A 273 -16.59 16.71 12.77
CA CYS A 273 -17.75 16.57 11.90
C CYS A 273 -17.37 15.79 10.64
N LEU A 274 -17.60 14.47 10.67
CA LEU A 274 -17.61 13.66 9.46
C LEU A 274 -18.99 13.80 8.82
N ASP A 275 -19.03 14.40 7.63
CA ASP A 275 -20.29 14.66 6.95
C ASP A 275 -20.72 13.45 6.10
N THR A 276 -19.77 12.91 5.32
CA THR A 276 -19.98 11.78 4.42
C THR A 276 -18.80 10.83 4.42
N LEU A 277 -19.08 9.52 4.44
CA LEU A 277 -18.14 8.43 4.24
C LEU A 277 -18.61 7.58 3.06
N VAL A 278 -17.95 7.66 1.91
CA VAL A 278 -18.33 6.86 0.75
C VAL A 278 -17.45 5.62 0.64
N VAL A 279 -18.08 4.45 0.66
CA VAL A 279 -17.44 3.15 0.44
C VAL A 279 -18.35 2.29 -0.45
N PRO A 280 -17.89 1.82 -1.64
CA PRO A 280 -18.67 0.97 -2.54
C PRO A 280 -19.24 -0.29 -1.89
N LEU A 281 -20.45 -0.68 -2.27
CA LEU A 281 -21.01 -2.01 -1.94
C LEU A 281 -20.24 -3.15 -2.60
N SER A 282 -19.64 -2.87 -3.76
CA SER A 282 -18.74 -3.76 -4.50
C SER A 282 -17.42 -4.02 -3.77
N ASN A 283 -17.18 -3.33 -2.65
CA ASN A 283 -16.14 -3.66 -1.69
C ASN A 283 -16.43 -5.05 -1.05
N ILE A 284 -16.09 -6.07 -1.83
CA ILE A 284 -15.96 -7.50 -1.54
C ILE A 284 -17.23 -8.16 -0.99
N GLN A 285 -18.04 -8.77 -1.85
CA GLN A 285 -18.91 -9.92 -1.51
C GLN A 285 -19.65 -9.82 -0.14
N GLY A 286 -20.12 -8.64 0.28
CA GLY A 286 -20.82 -8.43 1.56
C GLY A 286 -19.95 -8.26 2.82
N LYS A 287 -18.63 -8.00 2.73
CA LYS A 287 -17.70 -7.93 3.87
C LYS A 287 -17.62 -6.57 4.57
N PHE A 288 -18.13 -5.47 4.00
CA PHE A 288 -18.11 -4.17 4.71
C PHE A 288 -18.92 -4.20 6.02
N ALA A 289 -19.99 -5.01 6.09
CA ALA A 289 -20.71 -5.24 7.34
C ALA A 289 -19.82 -5.88 8.43
N VAL A 290 -18.88 -6.74 8.04
CA VAL A 290 -17.88 -7.33 8.93
C VAL A 290 -16.88 -6.27 9.39
N VAL A 291 -16.34 -5.47 8.46
CA VAL A 291 -15.45 -4.34 8.78
C VAL A 291 -16.10 -3.40 9.80
N ARG A 292 -17.35 -2.99 9.54
CA ARG A 292 -18.16 -2.18 10.45
C ARG A 292 -18.26 -2.82 11.83
N LYS A 293 -18.69 -4.08 11.89
CA LYS A 293 -18.90 -4.80 13.15
C LYS A 293 -17.60 -4.94 13.95
N GLU A 294 -16.52 -5.39 13.30
CA GLU A 294 -15.23 -5.61 13.95
C GLU A 294 -14.60 -4.31 14.44
N ALA A 295 -14.72 -3.22 13.66
CA ALA A 295 -14.18 -1.92 14.05
C ALA A 295 -14.89 -1.37 15.29
N ILE A 296 -16.23 -1.35 15.32
CA ILE A 296 -17.01 -0.85 16.48
C ILE A 296 -16.74 -1.67 17.73
N GLN A 297 -16.66 -3.01 17.60
CA GLN A 297 -16.45 -3.91 18.73
C GLN A 297 -15.12 -3.67 19.46
N ARG A 298 -14.20 -2.91 18.85
CA ARG A 298 -12.94 -2.52 19.48
C ARG A 298 -13.10 -1.44 20.57
N PHE A 299 -14.20 -0.68 20.53
CA PHE A 299 -14.46 0.46 21.41
C PHE A 299 -15.37 0.08 22.60
N PRO A 300 -15.30 0.80 23.73
CA PRO A 300 -16.27 0.68 24.83
C PRO A 300 -17.71 0.94 24.39
N VAL A 301 -18.67 0.24 24.99
CA VAL A 301 -20.10 0.31 24.62
C VAL A 301 -20.65 1.75 24.58
N GLN A 302 -20.17 2.63 25.46
CA GLN A 302 -20.59 4.03 25.50
C GLN A 302 -20.18 4.81 24.23
N GLU A 303 -19.00 4.51 23.69
CA GLU A 303 -18.46 5.14 22.48
C GLU A 303 -19.05 4.52 21.21
N GLN A 304 -19.40 3.24 21.24
CA GLN A 304 -20.00 2.53 20.10
C GLN A 304 -21.26 3.23 19.57
N VAL A 305 -22.16 3.64 20.46
CA VAL A 305 -23.41 4.32 20.07
C VAL A 305 -23.12 5.65 19.36
N LEU A 306 -22.13 6.40 19.86
CA LEU A 306 -21.71 7.66 19.25
C LEU A 306 -21.09 7.43 17.86
N LEU A 307 -20.17 6.47 17.74
CA LEU A 307 -19.50 6.11 16.49
C LEU A 307 -20.50 5.59 15.44
N GLU A 308 -21.47 4.78 15.87
CA GLU A 308 -22.54 4.31 14.99
C GLU A 308 -23.35 5.45 14.41
N TYR A 309 -23.71 6.43 15.23
CA TYR A 309 -24.51 7.57 14.78
C TYR A 309 -23.70 8.56 13.95
N LYS A 310 -22.48 8.91 14.39
CA LYS A 310 -21.68 10.01 13.83
C LYS A 310 -20.75 9.61 12.69
N ILE A 311 -20.36 8.34 12.59
CA ILE A 311 -19.49 7.85 11.52
C ILE A 311 -20.26 6.88 10.63
N LEU A 312 -20.85 5.85 11.20
CA LEU A 312 -21.43 4.76 10.39
C LEU A 312 -22.78 5.14 9.80
N GLY A 313 -23.54 6.00 10.47
CA GLY A 313 -24.72 6.66 9.92
C GLY A 313 -24.40 7.64 8.78
N LYS A 314 -23.12 7.95 8.57
CA LYS A 314 -22.63 8.79 7.46
C LYS A 314 -22.09 7.97 6.30
N VAL A 315 -22.12 6.64 6.40
CA VAL A 315 -21.75 5.77 5.29
C VAL A 315 -22.79 5.90 4.19
N VAL A 316 -22.36 6.40 3.04
CA VAL A 316 -23.14 6.40 1.82
C VAL A 316 -22.58 5.31 0.91
N PHE A 317 -23.49 4.46 0.43
CA PHE A 317 -23.16 3.43 -0.52
C PHE A 317 -23.33 3.98 -1.94
N PRO A 318 -22.25 4.13 -2.73
CA PRO A 318 -22.37 4.57 -4.10
C PRO A 318 -22.98 3.45 -4.97
N VAL A 319 -23.68 3.87 -6.03
CA VAL A 319 -24.19 3.00 -7.11
C VAL A 319 -23.09 2.76 -8.16
N VAL A 320 -22.01 3.54 -8.14
CA VAL A 320 -20.91 3.54 -9.12
C VAL A 320 -19.62 3.06 -8.48
N ASP A 321 -18.83 2.27 -9.21
CA ASP A 321 -17.48 1.87 -8.81
C ASP A 321 -16.55 3.08 -8.82
N ILE A 322 -16.00 3.41 -7.66
CA ILE A 322 -15.01 4.48 -7.48
C ILE A 322 -13.63 3.83 -7.55
N LEU A 323 -12.67 4.43 -8.26
CA LEU A 323 -11.29 3.90 -8.36
C LEU A 323 -10.26 4.70 -7.55
N ASN A 324 -10.60 5.94 -7.16
CA ASN A 324 -9.71 6.83 -6.43
C ASN A 324 -10.21 7.10 -5.02
N SER A 325 -9.30 7.42 -4.12
CA SER A 325 -9.67 7.92 -2.80
C SER A 325 -9.43 9.41 -2.69
N PHE A 326 -10.24 10.08 -1.88
CA PHE A 326 -9.89 11.41 -1.43
C PHE A 326 -10.39 11.67 -0.01
N LEU A 327 -9.66 12.57 0.64
CA LEU A 327 -10.07 13.25 1.84
C LEU A 327 -10.40 14.69 1.46
N ALA A 328 -11.54 15.19 1.88
CA ALA A 328 -11.88 16.59 1.69
C ALA A 328 -12.36 17.23 2.99
N VAL A 329 -12.10 18.53 3.14
CA VAL A 329 -12.75 19.36 4.14
C VAL A 329 -13.38 20.57 3.47
N VAL A 330 -14.60 20.88 3.87
CA VAL A 330 -15.31 22.10 3.47
C VAL A 330 -15.42 23.01 4.68
N LYS A 331 -14.97 24.25 4.53
CA LYS A 331 -15.03 25.32 5.54
C LYS A 331 -15.16 26.67 4.85
N ASP A 332 -16.06 27.52 5.34
CA ASP A 332 -16.24 28.90 4.87
C ASP A 332 -16.44 29.02 3.34
N GLY A 333 -17.20 28.08 2.74
CA GLY A 333 -17.46 28.05 1.29
C GLY A 333 -16.28 27.57 0.43
N LYS A 334 -15.19 27.11 1.06
CA LYS A 334 -14.01 26.56 0.38
C LYS A 334 -13.82 25.10 0.72
N ALA A 335 -13.38 24.34 -0.27
CA ALA A 335 -13.02 22.94 -0.16
C ALA A 335 -11.51 22.74 -0.33
N HIS A 336 -10.95 21.91 0.53
CA HIS A 336 -9.58 21.45 0.47
C HIS A 336 -9.60 19.94 0.24
N VAL A 337 -9.00 19.47 -0.84
CA VAL A 337 -9.12 18.07 -1.27
C VAL A 337 -7.73 17.46 -1.42
N LEU A 338 -7.48 16.43 -0.63
CA LEU A 338 -6.31 15.55 -0.72
C LEU A 338 -6.72 14.28 -1.46
N HIS A 339 -6.32 14.19 -2.72
CA HIS A 339 -6.67 13.10 -3.64
C HIS A 339 -5.51 12.10 -3.76
N SER A 340 -5.83 10.81 -3.86
CA SER A 340 -4.84 9.76 -4.04
C SER A 340 -5.38 8.55 -4.79
N ASN A 341 -4.49 7.83 -5.48
CA ASN A 341 -4.79 6.53 -6.06
C ASN A 341 -4.58 5.35 -5.10
N ALA A 342 -4.31 5.60 -3.82
CA ALA A 342 -4.30 4.57 -2.78
C ALA A 342 -5.67 4.40 -2.14
N GLU A 343 -6.00 3.15 -1.82
CA GLU A 343 -7.16 2.78 -1.02
C GLU A 343 -6.87 2.94 0.48
N PHE A 344 -7.92 3.01 1.31
CA PHE A 344 -7.79 3.06 2.77
C PHE A 344 -7.44 1.68 3.37
N SER A 345 -6.29 1.12 3.00
CA SER A 345 -5.88 -0.25 3.36
C SER A 345 -4.46 -0.36 3.88
N ALA A 346 -4.21 -1.38 4.70
CA ALA A 346 -2.88 -1.75 5.15
C ALA A 346 -1.95 -2.09 3.96
N SER A 347 -2.46 -2.69 2.88
CA SER A 347 -1.68 -3.01 1.68
C SER A 347 -1.14 -1.76 0.98
N ASN A 348 -1.89 -0.66 1.01
CA ASN A 348 -1.49 0.60 0.38
C ASN A 348 -0.71 1.52 1.32
N PHE A 349 -0.87 1.37 2.64
CA PHE A 349 -0.21 2.22 3.62
C PHE A 349 1.01 1.63 4.29
N LEU A 350 1.08 0.31 4.44
CA LEU A 350 2.23 -0.37 5.07
C LEU A 350 3.21 -0.83 3.99
N THR A 351 3.48 0.05 3.04
CA THR A 351 4.37 -0.21 1.90
C THR A 351 5.21 1.03 1.58
N THR A 352 6.42 0.77 1.12
CA THR A 352 7.31 1.76 0.50
C THR A 352 6.93 2.07 -0.94
N ALA A 353 5.96 1.34 -1.51
CA ALA A 353 5.45 1.61 -2.85
C ALA A 353 4.92 3.04 -2.93
N VAL A 354 5.26 3.70 -4.03
CA VAL A 354 4.96 5.10 -4.23
C VAL A 354 3.54 5.25 -4.79
N THR A 355 2.80 6.20 -4.24
CA THR A 355 1.41 6.50 -4.55
C THR A 355 1.32 7.93 -5.08
N ALA A 356 0.51 8.16 -6.10
CA ALA A 356 0.24 9.50 -6.61
C ALA A 356 -0.73 10.21 -5.67
N VAL A 357 -0.37 11.43 -5.27
CA VAL A 357 -1.11 12.24 -4.31
C VAL A 357 -1.11 13.67 -4.80
N SER A 358 -2.25 14.32 -4.75
CA SER A 358 -2.38 15.76 -5.03
C SER A 358 -3.22 16.42 -3.97
N TYR A 359 -2.93 17.68 -3.71
CA TYR A 359 -3.73 18.53 -2.85
C TYR A 359 -4.27 19.69 -3.67
N SER A 360 -5.54 20.05 -3.48
CA SER A 360 -6.17 21.09 -4.27
C SER A 360 -7.13 21.92 -3.42
N HIS A 361 -7.29 23.17 -3.85
CA HIS A 361 -8.21 24.15 -3.26
C HIS A 361 -9.24 24.54 -4.32
N LEU A 362 -10.50 24.53 -3.94
CA LEU A 362 -11.60 24.91 -4.83
C LEU A 362 -12.76 25.45 -4.01
N ASP A 363 -13.66 26.17 -4.68
CA ASP A 363 -14.92 26.60 -4.04
C ASP A 363 -15.80 25.38 -3.76
N GLU A 364 -16.63 25.46 -2.71
CA GLU A 364 -17.53 24.38 -2.29
C GLU A 364 -18.43 23.92 -3.44
N GLU A 365 -18.96 24.84 -4.24
CA GLU A 365 -19.81 24.52 -5.39
C GLU A 365 -19.09 23.65 -6.43
N LEU A 366 -17.82 23.95 -6.71
CA LEU A 366 -17.00 23.15 -7.63
C LEU A 366 -16.65 21.79 -7.04
N PHE A 367 -16.45 21.71 -5.72
CA PHE A 367 -16.20 20.44 -5.04
C PHE A 367 -17.40 19.52 -5.13
N LEU A 368 -18.59 20.03 -4.81
CA LEU A 368 -19.83 19.26 -4.91
C LEU A 368 -20.01 18.75 -6.35
N LYS A 369 -19.94 19.65 -7.33
CA LYS A 369 -20.16 19.32 -8.75
C LYS A 369 -19.15 18.34 -9.33
N ASN A 370 -17.87 18.47 -9.00
CA ASN A 370 -16.80 17.71 -9.67
C ASN A 370 -16.39 16.45 -8.90
N TYR A 371 -16.65 16.36 -7.59
CA TYR A 371 -16.23 15.23 -6.76
C TYR A 371 -17.40 14.46 -6.17
N LEU A 372 -18.42 15.12 -5.60
CA LEU A 372 -19.50 14.41 -4.91
C LEU A 372 -20.65 14.02 -5.84
N ASP A 373 -21.14 14.92 -6.68
CA ASP A 373 -22.25 14.66 -7.60
C ASP A 373 -22.01 13.45 -8.52
N PRO A 374 -20.81 13.25 -9.10
CA PRO A 374 -20.55 12.06 -9.93
C PRO A 374 -20.63 10.73 -9.17
N ILE A 375 -20.60 10.77 -7.84
CA ILE A 375 -20.54 9.60 -6.96
C ILE A 375 -21.89 9.33 -6.27
N LEU A 376 -22.62 10.39 -5.93
CA LEU A 376 -23.82 10.35 -5.10
C LEU A 376 -25.14 10.35 -5.90
N VAL A 377 -25.09 10.61 -7.22
CA VAL A 377 -26.27 10.73 -8.09
C VAL A 377 -26.67 9.40 -8.74
#